data_AF-A0A0P7XW37-F1
#
_entry.id   AF-A0A0P7XW37-F1
#
_cell.length_a   1.000
_cell.length_b   1.000
_cell.length_c   1.000
_cell.angle_alpha   90.00
_cell.angle_beta   90.00
_cell.angle_gamma   90.00
#
_symmetry.space_group_name_H-M   'P 1'
#
loop_
_entity.id
_entity.type
_entity.pdbx_description
1 polymer ?
#
loop_
_entity_poly.entity_id
_entity_poly.type
_entity_poly.pdbx_seq_one_letter_code
_entity_poly.pdbx_strand_id
1 'polypeptide(L)'
;MCASVRLCVCPSAGLVGSAYHIVAFQPDSALQAVQRAAAGTVTMASLGAIFGMATCLSAQVRDAPEDPLNYFVGGCAAGAFLGARTHSAMTGTTACLGLGALAMLTKVGKKEGWRLTGPPKL
;
A
#
# COMPACT_ATOMS: atom_id res chain seq x y z
N MET A 1 3.54 -5.70 16.80
CA MET A 1 3.73 -4.27 16.45
C MET A 1 3.86 -3.99 14.94
N CYS A 2 4.38 -4.89 14.09
CA CYS A 2 4.57 -4.62 12.64
C CYS A 2 3.28 -4.44 11.80
N ALA A 3 2.13 -4.99 12.21
CA ALA A 3 0.90 -4.96 11.40
C ALA A 3 -0.09 -3.84 11.78
N SER A 4 -0.16 -3.43 13.05
CA SER A 4 -1.29 -2.64 13.56
C SER A 4 -1.34 -1.17 13.11
N VAL A 5 -0.20 -0.52 12.83
CA VAL A 5 -0.18 0.92 12.47
C VAL A 5 -0.42 1.16 10.97
N ARG A 6 -0.07 0.21 10.10
CA ARG A 6 -0.18 0.38 8.64
C ARG A 6 -1.54 -0.09 8.08
N LEU A 7 -2.28 -0.89 8.84
CA LEU A 7 -3.62 -1.38 8.49
C LEU A 7 -4.70 -0.28 8.54
N CYS A 8 -4.53 0.77 9.34
CA CYS A 8 -5.52 1.86 9.46
C CYS A 8 -5.35 2.96 8.39
N VAL A 9 -4.13 3.20 7.90
CA VAL A 9 -3.85 4.31 6.96
C VAL A 9 -4.37 4.02 5.55
N CYS A 10 -4.29 2.76 5.09
CA CYS A 10 -4.77 2.34 3.78
C CYS A 10 -6.30 2.46 3.60
N PRO A 11 -7.16 2.00 4.55
CA PRO A 11 -8.60 2.19 4.42
C PRO A 11 -9.01 3.66 4.56
N SER A 12 -8.32 4.46 5.39
CA SER A 12 -8.58 5.91 5.43
C SER A 12 -8.25 6.59 4.10
N ALA A 13 -7.14 6.22 3.45
CA ALA A 13 -6.79 6.74 2.14
C ALA A 13 -7.79 6.26 1.05
N GLY A 14 -8.29 5.02 1.16
CA GLY A 14 -9.35 4.49 0.30
C GLY A 14 -10.67 5.25 0.45
N LEU A 15 -11.06 5.60 1.67
CA LEU A 15 -12.24 6.43 1.95
C LEU A 15 -12.09 7.86 1.42
N VAL A 16 -10.93 8.50 1.60
CA VAL A 16 -10.65 9.83 1.05
C VAL A 16 -10.66 9.79 -0.48
N GLY A 17 -9.98 8.82 -1.09
CA GLY A 17 -9.98 8.62 -2.54
C GLY A 17 -11.38 8.35 -3.09
N SER A 18 -12.21 7.61 -2.35
CA SER A 18 -13.60 7.37 -2.75
C SER A 18 -14.47 8.62 -2.59
N ALA A 19 -14.24 9.44 -1.57
CA ALA A 19 -14.92 10.73 -1.43
C ALA A 19 -14.58 11.66 -2.61
N TYR A 20 -13.31 11.75 -3.01
CA TYR A 20 -12.90 12.51 -4.21
C TYR A 20 -13.49 11.94 -5.50
N HIS A 21 -13.54 10.61 -5.65
CA HIS A 21 -14.11 9.97 -6.83
C HIS A 21 -15.63 10.17 -6.94
N ILE A 22 -16.36 10.23 -5.82
CA ILE A 22 -17.81 10.52 -5.79
C ILE A 22 -18.08 11.99 -6.16
N VAL A 23 -17.18 12.91 -5.82
CA VAL A 23 -17.30 14.33 -6.19
C VAL A 23 -16.90 14.59 -7.64
N ALA A 24 -15.91 13.87 -8.19
CA ALA A 24 -15.45 14.06 -9.57
C ALA A 24 -16.32 13.33 -10.62
N PHE A 25 -16.97 12.22 -10.25
CA PHE A 25 -17.90 11.48 -11.11
C PHE A 25 -19.22 11.28 -10.38
N GLN A 26 -20.21 12.13 -10.70
CA GLN A 26 -21.56 12.03 -10.15
C GLN A 26 -22.15 10.64 -10.47
N PRO A 27 -22.40 9.78 -9.47
CA PRO A 27 -22.97 8.46 -9.73
C PRO A 27 -24.48 8.60 -9.97
N ASP A 28 -25.00 7.99 -11.04
CA ASP A 28 -26.45 7.92 -11.34
C ASP A 28 -27.27 7.22 -10.24
N SER A 29 -26.64 6.49 -9.32
CA SER A 29 -27.29 5.80 -8.21
C SER A 29 -26.42 5.67 -6.95
N ALA A 30 -27.04 5.84 -5.77
CA ALA A 30 -26.37 5.76 -4.46
C ALA A 30 -25.76 4.38 -4.18
N LEU A 31 -26.39 3.31 -4.68
CA LEU A 31 -25.91 1.93 -4.48
C LEU A 31 -24.60 1.68 -5.25
N GLN A 32 -24.49 2.20 -6.47
CA GLN A 32 -23.28 2.06 -7.28
C GLN A 32 -22.11 2.85 -6.68
N ALA A 33 -22.40 3.99 -6.04
CA ALA A 33 -21.40 4.76 -5.29
C ALA A 33 -20.86 3.96 -4.09
N VAL A 34 -21.74 3.36 -3.29
CA VAL A 34 -21.37 2.53 -2.14
C VAL A 34 -20.58 1.29 -2.57
N GLN A 35 -21.00 0.61 -3.63
CA GLN A 35 -20.30 -0.59 -4.12
C GLN A 35 -18.89 -0.26 -4.62
N ARG A 36 -18.70 0.86 -5.33
CA ARG A 36 -17.37 1.31 -5.77
C ARG A 36 -16.50 1.73 -4.58
N ALA A 37 -17.06 2.44 -3.61
CA ALA A 37 -16.36 2.85 -2.40
C ALA A 37 -15.90 1.64 -1.56
N ALA A 38 -16.79 0.67 -1.38
CA ALA A 38 -16.49 -0.57 -0.68
C ALA A 38 -15.42 -1.38 -1.41
N ALA A 39 -15.54 -1.56 -2.73
CA ALA A 39 -14.56 -2.30 -3.53
C ALA A 39 -13.17 -1.65 -3.49
N GLY A 40 -13.09 -0.32 -3.59
CA GLY A 40 -11.83 0.43 -3.49
C GLY A 40 -11.19 0.31 -2.11
N THR A 41 -11.99 0.47 -1.04
CA THR A 41 -11.51 0.39 0.35
C THR A 41 -11.03 -1.01 0.72
N VAL A 42 -11.78 -2.05 0.34
CA VAL A 42 -11.39 -3.45 0.58
C VAL A 42 -10.11 -3.79 -0.16
N THR A 43 -9.96 -3.32 -1.40
CA THR A 43 -8.74 -3.56 -2.17
C THR A 43 -7.54 -2.88 -1.50
N MET A 44 -7.64 -1.62 -1.08
CA MET A 44 -6.56 -0.94 -0.36
C MET A 44 -6.23 -1.58 1.00
N ALA A 45 -7.24 -2.02 1.75
CA ALA A 45 -7.06 -2.73 3.01
C ALA A 45 -6.32 -4.07 2.81
N SER A 46 -6.71 -4.84 1.79
CA SER A 46 -6.05 -6.11 1.46
C SER A 46 -4.60 -5.93 1.01
N LEU A 47 -4.28 -4.88 0.23
CA LEU A 47 -2.90 -4.56 -0.13
C LEU A 47 -2.04 -4.23 1.10
N GLY A 48 -2.56 -3.42 2.03
CA GLY A 48 -1.89 -3.11 3.29
C GLY A 48 -1.66 -4.35 4.17
N ALA A 49 -2.64 -5.26 4.21
CA ALA A 49 -2.53 -6.53 4.93
C ALA A 49 -1.45 -7.44 4.33
N ILE A 50 -1.48 -7.66 3.01
CA ILE A 50 -0.52 -8.53 2.30
C ILE A 50 0.90 -7.96 2.42
N PHE A 51 1.06 -6.65 2.22
CA PHE A 51 2.34 -5.98 2.39
C PHE A 51 2.89 -6.18 3.81
N GLY A 52 2.06 -5.96 4.83
CA GLY A 52 2.43 -6.11 6.23
C GLY A 52 2.82 -7.56 6.58
N MET A 53 2.01 -8.54 6.19
CA MET A 53 2.26 -9.95 6.46
C MET A 53 3.49 -10.47 5.70
N ALA A 54 3.60 -10.18 4.40
CA ALA A 54 4.74 -10.60 3.59
C ALA A 54 6.06 -10.01 4.13
N THR A 55 6.06 -8.73 4.52
CA THR A 55 7.24 -8.09 5.09
C THR A 55 7.60 -8.69 6.46
N CYS A 56 6.61 -9.00 7.30
CA CYS A 56 6.87 -9.68 8.59
C CYS A 56 7.48 -11.06 8.36
N LEU A 57 6.87 -11.87 7.49
CA LEU A 57 7.34 -13.22 7.18
C LEU A 57 8.75 -13.20 6.59
N SER A 58 9.03 -12.29 5.64
CA SER A 58 10.38 -12.11 5.08
C SER A 58 11.41 -11.73 6.14
N ALA A 59 11.03 -10.92 7.12
CA ALA A 59 11.91 -10.54 8.23
C ALA A 59 12.17 -11.70 9.21
N GLN A 60 11.20 -12.59 9.44
CA GLN A 60 11.38 -13.78 10.28
C GLN A 60 12.18 -14.89 9.58
N VAL A 61 12.01 -15.05 8.26
CA VAL A 61 12.68 -16.11 7.49
C VAL A 61 14.16 -15.81 7.27
N ARG A 62 14.56 -14.54 7.15
CA ARG A 62 15.94 -14.17 6.82
C ARG A 62 16.84 -13.88 8.03
N ASP A 63 16.29 -13.77 9.24
CA ASP A 63 16.96 -13.27 10.47
C ASP A 63 17.69 -11.90 10.32
N ALA A 64 17.64 -11.31 9.12
CA ALA A 64 18.24 -10.05 8.74
C ALA A 64 17.12 -9.03 8.45
N PRO A 65 16.64 -8.31 9.49
CA PRO A 65 15.52 -7.36 9.38
C PRO A 65 15.88 -6.05 8.65
N GLU A 66 17.15 -5.92 8.29
CA GLU A 66 17.79 -4.69 7.87
C GLU A 66 17.96 -4.60 6.34
N ASP A 67 17.63 -5.63 5.57
CA ASP A 67 17.80 -5.59 4.13
C ASP A 67 16.61 -4.94 3.41
N PRO A 68 16.87 -3.90 2.61
CA PRO A 68 15.82 -3.20 1.86
C PRO A 68 15.13 -4.10 0.82
N LEU A 69 15.75 -5.22 0.44
CA LEU A 69 15.18 -6.25 -0.43
C LEU A 69 13.98 -6.99 0.19
N ASN A 70 13.94 -7.16 1.51
CA ASN A 70 12.81 -7.83 2.18
C ASN A 70 11.51 -7.00 2.06
N TYR A 71 11.64 -5.67 2.01
CA TYR A 71 10.54 -4.73 1.82
C TYR A 71 10.12 -4.63 0.35
N PHE A 72 11.06 -4.84 -0.58
CA PHE A 72 10.77 -4.96 -2.00
C PHE A 72 9.89 -6.19 -2.29
N VAL A 73 10.20 -7.34 -1.70
CA VAL A 73 9.39 -8.57 -1.83
C VAL A 73 7.97 -8.37 -1.29
N GLY A 74 7.82 -7.68 -0.15
CA GLY A 74 6.50 -7.32 0.38
C GLY A 74 5.71 -6.41 -0.57
N GLY A 75 6.38 -5.43 -1.20
CA GLY A 75 5.80 -4.54 -2.21
C GLY A 75 5.38 -5.27 -3.48
N CYS A 76 6.17 -6.24 -3.94
CA CYS A 76 5.83 -7.07 -5.09
C CYS A 76 4.73 -8.09 -4.81
N ALA A 77 4.64 -8.63 -3.60
CA ALA A 77 3.52 -9.48 -3.21
C ALA A 77 2.19 -8.71 -3.20
N ALA A 78 2.20 -7.47 -2.69
CA ALA A 78 1.03 -6.59 -2.77
C ALA A 78 0.73 -6.16 -4.22
N GLY A 79 1.76 -5.83 -5.01
CA GLY A 79 1.61 -5.48 -6.43
C GLY A 79 1.05 -6.62 -7.28
N ALA A 80 1.47 -7.86 -7.03
CA ALA A 80 0.92 -9.05 -7.69
C ALA A 80 -0.56 -9.26 -7.32
N PHE A 81 -0.94 -9.03 -6.07
CA PHE A 81 -2.35 -9.09 -5.66
C PHE A 81 -3.19 -8.01 -6.35
N LEU A 82 -2.66 -6.79 -6.52
CA LEU A 82 -3.34 -5.74 -7.28
C LEU A 82 -3.50 -6.10 -8.77
N GLY A 83 -2.48 -6.73 -9.36
CA GLY A 83 -2.54 -7.29 -10.72
C GLY A 83 -3.60 -8.38 -10.85
N ALA A 84 -3.70 -9.27 -9.86
CA ALA A 84 -4.74 -10.30 -9.81
C ALA A 84 -6.15 -9.69 -9.72
N ARG A 85 -6.32 -8.63 -8.91
CA ARG A 85 -7.61 -7.91 -8.77
C ARG A 85 -8.03 -7.17 -10.03
N THR A 86 -7.06 -6.70 -10.81
CA THR A 86 -7.30 -5.96 -12.06
C THR A 86 -7.20 -6.83 -13.32
N HIS A 87 -7.00 -8.14 -13.16
CA HIS A 87 -6.82 -9.12 -14.25
C HIS A 87 -5.80 -8.68 -15.31
N SER A 88 -4.75 -7.96 -14.92
CA SER A 88 -3.73 -7.45 -15.85
C SER A 88 -2.32 -7.71 -15.33
N ALA A 89 -1.52 -8.39 -16.16
CA ALA A 89 -0.12 -8.64 -15.87
C ALA A 89 0.70 -7.35 -15.91
N MET A 90 0.32 -6.39 -16.75
CA MET A 90 1.00 -5.10 -16.89
C MET A 90 0.82 -4.21 -15.66
N THR A 91 -0.37 -4.21 -15.06
CA THR A 91 -0.62 -3.50 -13.79
C THR A 91 0.10 -4.18 -12.64
N GLY A 92 0.21 -5.51 -12.64
CA GLY A 92 0.96 -6.26 -11.63
C GLY A 92 2.47 -5.97 -11.64
N THR A 93 3.11 -5.94 -12.81
CA THR A 93 4.56 -5.68 -12.93
C THR A 93 4.90 -4.22 -12.61
N THR A 94 4.12 -3.27 -13.10
CA THR A 94 4.30 -1.85 -12.79
C THR A 94 4.04 -1.56 -11.32
N ALA A 95 3.01 -2.17 -10.71
CA ALA A 95 2.75 -2.05 -9.28
C ALA A 95 3.83 -2.72 -8.42
N CYS A 96 4.38 -3.87 -8.82
CA CYS A 96 5.49 -4.50 -8.11
C CYS A 96 6.73 -3.61 -8.10
N LEU A 97 7.13 -3.06 -9.25
CA LEU A 97 8.27 -2.14 -9.30
C LEU A 97 7.99 -0.83 -8.55
N GLY A 98 6.81 -0.23 -8.74
CA GLY A 98 6.44 1.03 -8.08
C GLY A 98 6.32 0.90 -6.56
N LEU A 99 5.48 -0.01 -6.08
CA LEU A 99 5.28 -0.24 -4.65
C LEU A 99 6.50 -0.88 -3.99
N GLY A 100 7.22 -1.75 -4.70
CA GLY A 100 8.47 -2.35 -4.25
C GLY A 100 9.57 -1.30 -4.05
N ALA A 101 9.79 -0.42 -5.03
CA ALA A 101 10.77 0.66 -4.91
C ALA A 101 10.39 1.65 -3.81
N LEU A 102 9.11 2.03 -3.70
CA LEU A 102 8.63 2.88 -2.61
C LEU A 102 8.86 2.23 -1.25
N ALA A 103 8.56 0.94 -1.10
CA ALA A 103 8.80 0.20 0.15
C ALA A 103 10.29 0.15 0.50
N MET A 104 11.14 -0.11 -0.49
CA MET A 104 12.59 -0.10 -0.37
C MET A 104 13.09 1.27 0.11
N LEU A 105 12.67 2.35 -0.57
CA LEU A 105 13.02 3.73 -0.25
C LEU A 105 12.54 4.15 1.14
N THR A 106 11.34 3.75 1.56
CA THR A 106 10.86 4.06 2.92
C THR A 106 11.73 3.41 3.99
N LYS A 107 12.35 2.26 3.71
CA LYS A 107 13.30 1.63 4.63
C LYS A 107 14.64 2.31 4.63
N VAL A 108 15.20 2.59 3.45
CA VAL A 108 16.45 3.35 3.31
C VAL A 108 16.31 4.70 4.00
N GLY A 109 15.21 5.43 3.76
CA GLY A 109 14.92 6.70 4.42
C GLY A 109 14.78 6.60 5.94
N LYS A 110 14.24 5.50 6.49
CA LYS A 110 14.24 5.27 7.94
C LYS A 110 15.64 5.00 8.49
N LYS A 111 16.52 4.34 7.73
CA LYS A 111 17.92 4.11 8.13
C LYS A 111 18.77 5.36 8.06
N GLU A 112 18.58 6.16 7.01
CA GLU A 112 19.31 7.41 6.78
C GLU A 112 18.69 8.61 7.51
N GLY A 113 17.61 8.40 8.28
CA GLY A 113 16.99 9.45 9.10
C GLY A 113 16.28 10.55 8.30
N TRP A 114 15.84 10.27 7.07
CA TRP A 114 15.11 11.23 6.24
C TRP A 114 13.85 11.70 6.96
N ARG A 115 13.82 12.98 7.32
CA ARG A 115 12.64 13.62 7.93
C ARG A 115 11.69 14.10 6.83
N LEU A 116 10.75 13.24 6.45
CA LEU A 116 9.69 13.59 5.49
C LEU A 116 8.77 14.72 6.03
N THR A 117 8.62 14.80 7.35
CA THR A 117 7.92 15.88 8.05
C THR A 117 8.72 16.26 9.29
N GLY A 118 9.37 17.43 9.28
CA GLY A 118 10.06 18.00 10.43
C GLY A 118 9.60 19.42 10.67
N PRO A 119 9.72 19.97 11.90
CA PRO A 119 9.52 21.39 12.13
C PRO A 119 10.46 22.17 11.20
N PRO A 120 9.99 23.28 10.59
CA PRO A 120 10.84 24.09 9.74
C PRO A 120 12.09 24.47 10.52
N LYS A 121 13.26 24.11 9.99
CA LYS A 121 14.53 24.62 10.48
C LYS A 121 14.61 26.06 9.96
N LEU A 122 14.40 27.04 10.85
CA LEU A 122 15.02 28.34 10.70
C LEU A 122 16.52 28.19 10.94
#